data_AF-A0A2V8KLU4-F1
#
_entry.id   AF-A0A2V8KLU4-F1
#
_cell.length_a   1.000
_cell.length_b   1.000
_cell.length_c   1.000
_cell.angle_alpha   90.00
_cell.angle_beta   90.00
_cell.angle_gamma   90.00
#
_symmetry.space_group_name_H-M   'P 1'
#
loop_
_entity.id
_entity.type
_entity.pdbx_description
1 polymer ?
#
loop_
_entity_poly.entity_id
_entity_poly.type
_entity_poly.pdbx_seq_one_letter_code
_entity_poly.pdbx_strand_id
1 'polypeptide(L)'
;MAHLGDKLAEYFYEELSSAEMTEARKHVEACIECRLDLERFERVHLALRTAPELEPPRHVVFSPRERRSWLSWLEWRTAATAGAAAALVAGILMGFSHQADRAWLAEELNKRDAEIQRLQAELTYYENFQRAVMRETLENGSAIQLLAQRARLRQ
;
A
#
# COMPACT_ATOMS: atom_id res chain seq x y z
N MET A 1 -17.31 7.62 14.24
CA MET A 1 -16.40 7.56 13.08
C MET A 1 -14.96 7.59 13.54
N ALA A 2 -14.09 6.76 12.95
CA ALA A 2 -12.65 7.06 12.89
C ALA A 2 -12.47 8.38 12.10
N HIS A 3 -11.34 9.08 12.26
CA HIS A 3 -11.05 10.34 11.56
C HIS A 3 -11.41 10.32 10.07
N LEU A 4 -11.70 11.48 9.48
CA LEU A 4 -12.15 11.56 8.08
C LEU A 4 -11.15 10.91 7.11
N GLY A 5 -9.85 11.05 7.33
CA GLY A 5 -8.78 10.35 6.59
C GLY A 5 -9.03 10.33 5.08
N ASP A 6 -9.42 9.17 4.56
CA ASP A 6 -9.69 8.92 3.15
C ASP A 6 -10.88 9.71 2.59
N LYS A 7 -11.86 10.07 3.43
CA LYS A 7 -13.07 10.83 3.05
C LYS A 7 -12.91 12.35 3.17
N LEU A 8 -11.72 12.85 3.50
CA LEU A 8 -11.50 14.28 3.72
C LEU A 8 -11.70 15.12 2.45
N ALA A 9 -11.23 14.62 1.30
CA ALA A 9 -11.41 15.31 0.03
C ALA A 9 -12.89 15.34 -0.39
N GLU A 10 -13.58 14.20 -0.27
CA GLU A 10 -15.02 14.07 -0.56
C GLU A 10 -15.87 14.98 0.33
N TYR A 11 -15.51 15.08 1.62
CA TYR A 11 -16.12 16.03 2.54
C TYR A 11 -15.88 17.49 2.11
N PHE A 12 -14.65 17.83 1.73
CA PHE A 12 -14.28 19.19 1.33
C PHE A 12 -14.98 19.65 0.05
N TYR A 13 -15.13 18.75 -0.93
CA TYR A 13 -15.82 19.02 -2.20
C TYR A 13 -17.33 18.76 -2.14
N GLU A 14 -17.88 18.45 -0.96
CA GLU A 14 -19.31 18.14 -0.73
C GLU A 14 -19.83 16.96 -1.60
N GLU A 15 -18.98 15.97 -1.85
CA GLU A 15 -19.27 14.79 -2.68
C GLU A 15 -19.79 13.59 -1.86
N LEU A 16 -19.84 13.72 -0.52
CA LEU A 16 -20.43 12.71 0.36
C LEU A 16 -21.95 12.65 0.22
N SER A 17 -22.55 11.50 0.53
CA SER A 17 -24.01 11.41 0.63
C SER A 17 -24.54 12.34 1.73
N SER A 18 -25.81 12.77 1.66
CA SER A 18 -26.38 13.72 2.62
C SER A 18 -26.33 13.23 4.08
N ALA A 19 -26.47 11.93 4.30
CA ALA A 19 -26.35 11.30 5.61
C ALA A 19 -24.90 11.37 6.13
N GLU A 20 -23.92 11.02 5.29
CA GLU A 20 -22.49 11.06 5.62
C GLU A 20 -22.01 12.50 5.84
N MET A 21 -22.50 13.45 5.05
CA MET A 21 -22.18 14.87 5.18
C MET A 21 -22.60 15.42 6.56
N THR A 22 -23.75 14.97 7.04
CA THR A 22 -24.26 15.34 8.37
C THR A 22 -23.43 14.73 9.49
N GLU A 23 -23.02 13.47 9.35
CA GLU A 23 -22.16 12.80 10.33
C GLU A 23 -20.76 13.41 10.37
N ALA A 24 -20.17 13.64 9.20
CA ALA A 24 -18.84 14.21 9.04
C ALA A 24 -18.76 15.64 9.61
N ARG A 25 -19.79 16.47 9.40
CA ARG A 25 -19.86 17.82 9.99
C ARG A 25 -19.85 17.78 11.51
N LYS A 26 -20.71 16.92 12.11
CA LYS A 26 -20.73 16.71 13.57
C LYS A 26 -19.39 16.22 14.10
N HIS A 27 -18.71 15.35 13.35
CA HIS A 27 -17.40 14.84 13.73
C HIS A 27 -16.32 15.93 13.68
N VAL A 28 -16.25 16.72 12.61
CA VAL A 28 -15.27 17.81 12.48
C VAL A 28 -15.46 18.84 13.58
N GLU A 29 -16.70 19.18 13.95
CA GLU A 29 -16.98 20.08 15.08
C GLU A 29 -16.43 19.55 16.42
N ALA A 30 -16.49 18.24 16.63
CA ALA A 30 -16.06 17.59 17.87
C ALA A 30 -14.59 17.15 17.91
N CYS A 31 -13.93 17.02 16.75
CA CYS A 31 -12.58 16.45 16.63
C CYS A 31 -11.54 17.49 16.20
N ILE A 32 -10.58 17.76 17.09
CA ILE A 32 -9.51 18.74 16.82
C ILE A 32 -8.58 18.32 15.67
N GLU A 33 -8.25 17.04 15.55
CA GLU A 33 -7.36 16.55 14.49
C GLU A 33 -7.98 16.72 13.12
N CYS A 34 -9.25 16.33 12.95
CA CYS A 34 -9.97 16.50 11.69
C CYS A 34 -10.12 17.98 11.29
N ARG A 35 -10.22 18.90 12.24
CA ARG A 35 -10.17 20.34 11.96
C ARG A 35 -8.81 20.78 11.44
N LEU A 36 -7.73 20.35 12.08
CA LEU A 36 -6.37 20.68 11.65
C LEU A 36 -6.05 20.13 10.26
N ASP A 37 -6.53 18.92 9.96
CA ASP A 37 -6.37 18.33 8.64
C ASP A 37 -7.18 19.08 7.58
N LEU A 38 -8.40 19.53 7.91
CA LEU A 38 -9.21 20.36 7.02
C LEU A 38 -8.53 21.70 6.73
N GLU A 39 -8.03 22.39 7.76
CA GLU A 39 -7.27 23.65 7.63
C GLU A 39 -5.98 23.47 6.79
N ARG A 40 -5.31 22.30 6.92
CA ARG A 40 -4.15 21.98 6.07
C ARG A 40 -4.58 21.79 4.62
N PHE A 41 -5.65 21.05 4.39
CA PHE A 41 -6.18 20.80 3.05
C PHE A 41 -6.59 22.09 2.36
N GLU A 42 -7.32 22.97 3.04
CA GLU A 42 -7.72 24.30 2.57
C GLU A 42 -6.55 25.13 2.09
N ARG A 43 -5.46 25.18 2.86
CA ARG A 43 -4.24 25.92 2.49
C ARG A 43 -3.59 25.38 1.22
N VAL A 44 -3.50 24.06 1.09
CA VAL A 44 -2.93 23.42 -0.11
C VAL A 44 -3.81 23.67 -1.33
N HIS A 45 -5.12 23.50 -1.19
CA HIS A 45 -6.08 23.75 -2.26
C HIS A 45 -6.05 25.22 -2.72
N LEU A 46 -5.96 26.18 -1.80
CA LEU A 46 -5.79 27.59 -2.13
C LEU A 46 -4.48 27.84 -2.88
N ALA A 47 -3.36 27.29 -2.39
CA ALA A 47 -2.06 27.44 -3.02
C ALA A 47 -2.07 26.90 -4.47
N LEU A 48 -2.69 25.74 -4.70
CA LEU A 48 -2.86 25.15 -6.02
C LEU A 48 -3.74 26.00 -6.94
N ARG A 49 -4.86 26.53 -6.45
CA ARG A 49 -5.72 27.42 -7.25
C ARG A 49 -5.04 28.72 -7.65
N THR A 50 -4.16 29.23 -6.80
CA THR A 50 -3.41 30.47 -7.07
C THR A 50 -2.11 30.24 -7.84
N ALA A 51 -1.75 28.98 -8.09
CA ALA A 51 -0.55 28.66 -8.84
C ALA A 51 -0.71 29.11 -10.31
N PRO A 52 0.37 29.58 -10.95
CA PRO A 52 0.32 29.86 -12.38
C PRO A 52 -0.02 28.58 -13.14
N GLU A 53 -0.90 28.69 -14.13
CA GLU A 53 -1.21 27.59 -15.02
C GLU A 53 0.01 27.35 -15.93
N LEU A 54 0.67 26.22 -15.73
CA LEU A 54 1.84 25.80 -16.48
C LEU A 54 1.40 24.71 -17.46
N GLU A 55 1.80 24.82 -18.72
CA GLU A 55 1.62 23.71 -19.64
C GLU A 55 2.43 22.50 -19.13
N PRO A 56 1.79 21.32 -18.94
CA PRO A 56 2.50 20.14 -18.50
C PRO A 56 3.55 19.76 -19.56
N PRO A 57 4.79 19.44 -19.15
CA PRO A 57 5.84 19.12 -20.10
C PRO A 57 5.44 17.92 -20.96
N ARG A 58 5.47 18.09 -22.28
CA ARG A 58 5.10 17.04 -23.25
C ARG A 58 6.00 15.79 -23.18
N HIS A 59 7.16 15.92 -22.54
CA HIS A 59 8.13 14.86 -22.33
C HIS A 59 8.80 15.08 -20.96
N VAL A 60 8.63 14.12 -20.05
CA VAL A 60 9.36 14.10 -18.78
C VAL A 60 10.55 13.17 -18.95
N VAL A 61 11.74 13.74 -19.12
CA VAL A 61 12.98 12.97 -19.12
C VAL A 61 13.55 12.99 -17.72
N PHE A 62 13.52 11.85 -17.04
CA PHE A 62 14.22 11.68 -15.76
C PHE A 62 15.72 11.55 -16.03
N SER A 63 16.42 12.69 -16.11
CA SER A 63 17.88 12.67 -16.15
C SER A 63 18.43 12.42 -14.74
N PRO A 64 19.46 11.56 -14.60
CA PRO A 64 20.24 11.52 -13.37
C PRO A 64 20.74 12.92 -13.03
N ARG A 65 20.57 13.34 -11.78
CA ARG A 65 21.05 14.64 -11.27
C ARG A 65 22.49 14.85 -11.73
N GLU A 66 22.69 15.80 -12.63
CA GLU A 66 24.02 16.18 -13.08
C GLU A 66 24.74 16.80 -11.88
N ARG A 67 25.57 15.99 -11.22
CA ARG A 67 26.46 16.46 -10.17
C ARG A 67 27.39 17.45 -10.84
N ARG A 68 27.10 18.74 -10.68
CA ARG A 68 27.97 19.82 -11.15
C ARG A 68 29.35 19.62 -10.52
N SER A 69 30.24 19.05 -11.32
CA SER A 69 31.58 18.67 -10.92
C SER A 69 32.42 19.94 -10.81
N TRP A 70 32.46 20.51 -9.60
CA TRP A 70 33.48 21.47 -9.17
C TRP A 70 34.93 20.95 -9.36
N LEU A 71 35.09 19.66 -9.67
CA LEU A 71 36.38 18.99 -9.87
C LEU A 71 36.99 19.24 -11.26
N SER A 72 36.26 19.75 -12.26
CA SER A 72 36.83 19.95 -13.61
C SER A 72 37.91 21.05 -13.68
N TRP A 73 38.03 21.89 -12.65
CA TRP A 73 39.09 22.91 -12.54
C TRP A 73 40.30 22.39 -11.75
N LEU A 74 40.10 21.42 -10.85
CA LEU A 74 41.14 20.94 -9.93
C LEU A 74 41.96 19.77 -10.49
N GLU A 75 41.50 19.16 -11.59
CA GLU A 75 42.06 17.92 -12.15
C GLU A 75 43.43 18.03 -12.85
N TRP A 76 44.04 19.21 -12.99
CA TRP A 76 45.34 19.33 -13.68
C TRP A 76 46.57 19.35 -12.77
N ARG A 77 46.45 19.32 -11.43
CA ARG A 77 47.63 19.54 -10.55
C ARG A 77 47.98 18.47 -9.51
N THR A 78 47.13 17.48 -9.20
CA THR A 78 47.41 16.61 -8.03
C THR A 78 47.09 15.11 -8.19
N ALA A 79 47.02 14.59 -9.42
CA ALA A 79 46.86 13.16 -9.65
C ALA A 79 48.22 12.45 -9.62
N ALA A 80 48.63 11.87 -8.49
CA ALA A 80 49.57 10.75 -8.55
C ALA A 80 49.55 9.78 -7.35
N THR A 81 49.30 10.18 -6.09
CA THR A 81 49.70 9.29 -4.99
C THR A 81 48.72 9.06 -3.83
N ALA A 82 47.57 9.74 -3.74
CA ALA A 82 46.67 9.59 -2.58
C ALA A 82 45.35 8.81 -2.83
N GLY A 83 45.08 8.34 -4.07
CA GLY A 83 43.74 7.83 -4.44
C GLY A 83 43.43 6.36 -4.09
N ALA A 84 44.44 5.48 -4.05
CA ALA A 84 44.18 4.03 -3.99
C ALA A 84 43.64 3.53 -2.64
N ALA A 85 44.13 4.08 -1.52
CA ALA A 85 43.69 3.66 -0.19
C ALA A 85 42.25 4.10 0.13
N ALA A 86 41.87 5.31 -0.30
CA ALA A 86 40.52 5.83 -0.08
C ALA A 86 39.47 5.06 -0.92
N ALA A 87 39.81 4.63 -2.14
CA ALA A 87 38.93 3.84 -2.99
C ALA A 87 38.62 2.45 -2.39
N LEU A 88 39.63 1.78 -1.79
CA LEU A 88 39.43 0.48 -1.14
C LEU A 88 38.53 0.59 0.10
N VAL A 89 38.75 1.59 0.96
CA VAL A 89 37.90 1.79 2.15
C VAL A 89 36.47 2.15 1.77
N ALA A 90 36.28 3.00 0.76
CA ALA A 90 34.94 3.33 0.25
C ALA A 90 34.22 2.12 -0.36
N GLY A 91 34.94 1.27 -1.12
CA GLY A 91 34.38 0.03 -1.68
C GLY A 91 33.95 -0.98 -0.60
N ILE A 92 34.74 -1.11 0.47
CA ILE A 92 34.41 -1.97 1.61
C ILE A 92 33.16 -1.44 2.33
N LEU A 93 33.09 -0.15 2.64
CA LEU A 93 31.94 0.46 3.32
C LEU A 93 30.65 0.39 2.47
N MET A 94 30.75 0.65 1.16
CA MET A 94 29.61 0.48 0.24
C MET A 94 29.17 -0.98 0.13
N GLY A 95 30.12 -1.92 0.10
CA GLY A 95 29.83 -3.36 0.10
C GLY A 95 29.04 -3.80 1.35
N PHE A 96 29.44 -3.34 2.54
CA PHE A 96 28.74 -3.65 3.79
C PHE A 96 27.33 -3.04 3.84
N SER A 97 27.15 -1.79 3.38
CA SER A 97 25.81 -1.17 3.32
C SER A 97 24.87 -1.93 2.38
N HIS A 98 25.34 -2.28 1.19
CA HIS A 98 24.57 -3.08 0.22
C HIS A 98 24.29 -4.50 0.68
N GLN A 99 25.11 -5.05 1.59
CA GLN A 99 24.90 -6.39 2.14
C GLN A 99 23.87 -6.36 3.27
N ALA A 100 23.88 -5.33 4.11
CA ALA A 100 22.88 -5.11 5.15
C ALA A 100 21.48 -4.90 4.55
N ASP A 101 21.36 -4.06 3.52
CA ASP A 101 20.08 -3.82 2.83
C ASP A 101 19.53 -5.10 2.18
N ARG A 102 20.41 -5.91 1.56
CA ARG A 102 20.02 -7.19 0.96
C ARG A 102 19.60 -8.23 2.00
N ALA A 103 20.25 -8.27 3.15
CA ALA A 103 19.87 -9.18 4.23
C ALA A 103 18.52 -8.80 4.83
N TRP A 104 18.27 -7.50 5.05
CA TRP A 104 16.97 -7.01 5.52
C TRP A 104 15.84 -7.30 4.52
N LEU A 105 16.07 -7.04 3.22
CA LEU A 105 15.09 -7.35 2.17
C LEU A 105 14.80 -8.85 2.06
N ALA A 106 15.82 -9.71 2.16
CA ALA A 106 15.63 -11.16 2.12
C ALA A 106 14.80 -11.66 3.31
N GLU A 107 15.03 -11.11 4.51
CA GLU A 107 14.26 -11.43 5.70
C GLU A 107 12.79 -10.97 5.58
N GLU A 108 12.55 -9.76 5.07
CA GLU A 108 11.20 -9.26 4.88
C GLU A 108 10.44 -10.07 3.81
N LEU A 109 11.10 -10.45 2.71
CA LEU A 109 10.52 -11.33 1.69
C LEU A 109 10.17 -12.71 2.26
N ASN A 110 11.05 -13.32 3.06
CA ASN A 110 10.78 -14.60 3.72
C ASN A 110 9.55 -14.53 4.64
N LYS A 111 9.38 -13.42 5.37
CA LYS A 111 8.18 -13.22 6.21
C LYS A 111 6.91 -13.18 5.37
N ARG A 112 6.94 -12.48 4.23
CA ARG A 112 5.80 -12.40 3.31
C ARG A 112 5.48 -13.73 2.67
N ASP A 113 6.49 -14.49 2.25
CA ASP A 113 6.28 -15.83 1.70
C ASP A 113 5.67 -16.78 2.73
N ALA A 114 6.10 -16.71 4.00
CA ALA A 114 5.50 -17.48 5.08
C ALA A 114 4.03 -17.09 5.33
N GLU A 115 3.71 -15.80 5.26
CA GLU A 115 2.34 -15.30 5.37
C GLU A 115 1.46 -15.76 4.21
N ILE A 116 1.97 -15.69 2.96
CA ILE A 116 1.27 -16.18 1.77
C ILE A 116 0.99 -17.68 1.90
N GLN A 117 1.98 -18.49 2.30
CA GLN A 117 1.80 -19.93 2.48
C GLN A 117 0.75 -20.24 3.55
N ARG A 118 0.74 -19.49 4.66
CA ARG A 118 -0.27 -19.63 5.70
C ARG A 118 -1.67 -19.33 5.20
N LEU A 119 -1.85 -18.23 4.47
CA LEU A 119 -3.15 -17.85 3.90
C LEU A 119 -3.63 -18.87 2.86
N GLN A 120 -2.73 -19.39 2.03
CA GLN A 120 -3.05 -20.45 1.06
C GLN A 120 -3.51 -21.74 1.75
N ALA A 121 -2.87 -22.12 2.86
CA ALA A 121 -3.29 -23.28 3.65
C ALA A 121 -4.69 -23.05 4.27
N GLU A 122 -4.97 -21.85 4.74
CA GLU A 122 -6.27 -21.48 5.30
C GLU A 122 -7.39 -21.48 4.24
N LEU A 123 -7.14 -20.93 3.05
CA LEU A 123 -8.07 -21.01 1.92
C LEU A 123 -8.36 -22.46 1.54
N THR A 124 -7.31 -23.28 1.46
CA THR A 124 -7.44 -24.72 1.16
C THR A 124 -8.31 -25.43 2.21
N TYR A 125 -8.17 -25.07 3.49
CA TYR A 125 -9.02 -25.59 4.55
C TYR A 125 -10.49 -25.23 4.33
N TYR A 126 -10.80 -23.95 4.07
CA TYR A 126 -12.18 -23.52 3.84
C TYR A 126 -12.81 -24.16 2.59
N GLU A 127 -12.06 -24.29 1.50
CA GLU A 127 -12.55 -24.98 0.31
C GLU A 127 -12.89 -26.45 0.58
N ASN A 128 -12.04 -27.15 1.33
CA ASN A 128 -12.30 -28.53 1.72
C ASN A 128 -13.52 -28.64 2.63
N PHE A 129 -13.67 -27.71 3.58
CA PHE A 129 -14.81 -27.65 4.48
C PHE A 129 -16.13 -27.42 3.70
N GLN A 130 -16.15 -26.44 2.79
CA GLN A 130 -17.31 -26.17 1.95
C GLN A 130 -17.70 -27.38 1.09
N ARG A 131 -16.71 -28.08 0.51
CA ARG A 131 -16.95 -29.31 -0.26
C ARG A 131 -17.55 -30.42 0.60
N ALA A 132 -17.10 -30.59 1.85
CA ALA A 132 -17.64 -31.57 2.77
C ALA A 132 -19.10 -31.25 3.15
N VAL A 133 -19.37 -30.01 3.57
CA VAL A 133 -20.72 -29.56 3.92
C VAL A 133 -21.69 -29.71 2.74
N MET A 134 -21.26 -29.34 1.53
CA MET A 134 -22.09 -29.48 0.33
C MET A 134 -22.42 -30.95 0.04
N ARG A 135 -21.43 -31.85 0.17
CA ARG A 135 -21.62 -33.29 -0.01
C ARG A 135 -22.63 -33.84 1.00
N GLU A 136 -22.44 -33.58 2.29
CA GLU A 136 -23.36 -34.05 3.34
C GLU A 136 -24.76 -33.49 3.16
N THR A 137 -24.90 -32.23 2.73
CA THR A 137 -26.19 -31.62 2.46
C THR A 137 -26.93 -32.33 1.32
N LEU A 138 -26.22 -32.65 0.24
CA LEU A 138 -26.78 -33.40 -0.90
C LEU A 138 -27.17 -34.83 -0.48
N GLU A 139 -26.32 -35.53 0.25
CA GLU A 139 -26.58 -36.89 0.75
C GLU A 139 -27.82 -36.92 1.66
N ASN A 140 -27.87 -36.02 2.65
CA ASN A 140 -29.02 -35.91 3.56
C ASN A 140 -30.31 -35.55 2.83
N GLY A 141 -30.25 -34.59 1.89
CA GLY A 141 -31.39 -34.22 1.06
C GLY A 141 -31.94 -35.41 0.26
N SER A 142 -31.05 -36.20 -0.35
CA SER A 142 -31.44 -37.41 -1.10
C SER A 142 -32.05 -38.48 -0.21
N ALA A 143 -31.51 -38.68 1.00
CA ALA A 143 -32.02 -39.65 1.97
C ALA A 143 -33.44 -39.28 2.42
N ILE A 144 -33.68 -37.99 2.70
CA ILE A 144 -35.00 -37.48 3.08
C ILE A 144 -36.01 -37.72 1.95
N GLN A 145 -35.63 -37.46 0.70
CA GLN A 145 -36.51 -37.71 -0.46
C GLN A 145 -36.90 -39.18 -0.59
N LEU A 146 -35.95 -40.09 -0.43
CA LEU A 146 -36.20 -41.54 -0.47
C LEU A 146 -37.14 -41.99 0.66
N LEU A 147 -36.94 -41.47 1.88
CA LEU A 147 -37.82 -41.74 3.01
C LEU A 147 -39.25 -41.24 2.75
N ALA A 148 -39.39 -40.03 2.22
CA ALA A 148 -40.68 -39.45 1.87
C ALA A 148 -41.40 -40.26 0.77
N GLN A 149 -40.67 -40.72 -0.25
CA GLN A 149 -41.22 -41.57 -1.31
C GLN A 149 -41.70 -42.92 -0.76
N ARG A 150 -40.91 -43.55 0.11
CA ARG A 150 -41.29 -44.83 0.74
C ARG A 150 -42.49 -44.69 1.67
N ALA A 151 -42.63 -43.57 2.37
CA ALA A 151 -43.79 -43.28 3.21
C ALA A 151 -45.07 -43.16 2.37
N ARG A 152 -45.02 -42.48 1.21
CA ARG A 152 -46.16 -42.38 0.29
C ARG A 152 -46.60 -43.72 -0.31
N LEU A 153 -45.64 -44.62 -0.60
CA LEU A 153 -45.95 -45.95 -1.15
C LEU A 153 -46.56 -46.91 -0.14
N ARG A 154 -46.56 -46.58 1.16
CA ARG A 154 -47.14 -47.40 2.24
C ARG A 154 -48.53 -46.93 2.69
N GLN A 155 -49.02 -45.81 2.16
CA GLN A 155 -50.38 -45.32 2.33
C GLN A 155 -51.25 -45.81 1.16
#